data_AF-A0A926D461-F1
#
_entry.id   AF-A0A926D461-F1
#
_cell.length_a   1.000
_cell.length_b   1.000
_cell.length_c   1.000
_cell.angle_alpha   90.00
_cell.angle_beta   90.00
_cell.angle_gamma   90.00
#
_symmetry.space_group_name_H-M   'P 1'
#
loop_
_entity.id
_entity.type
_entity.pdbx_description
1 polymer ?
#
loop_
_entity_poly.entity_id
_entity_poly.type
_entity_poly.pdbx_seq_one_letter_code
_entity_poly.pdbx_strand_id
1 'polypeptide(L)'
;MRNWKRVTSILILCVCMMALWTAPAFAAERVLQYGNRGEDVKALQTALIDRGYLNANATGYFGHLTLAAVKNYQQDSGLVVDGKAGPKTMGALNESDSVAASAGISNQDLYWLARIIEAEAKGEPYEGKVAVGNVVMNRVKSGIFPNTVYGVVFQYTGSVPQFSPVANGTIYNTPQAESVRAAEAAYGGVSVVGDCKYFFNPSKAKGTWIVNNCSFYKMIANHAFYR
;
A
#
# COMPACT_ATOMS: atom_id res chain seq x y z
N MET A 1 -80.96 -33.33 18.58
CA MET A 1 -79.59 -33.62 19.06
C MET A 1 -78.68 -32.44 18.72
N ARG A 2 -78.08 -31.86 19.77
CA ARG A 2 -76.90 -30.97 19.86
C ARG A 2 -76.81 -29.69 19.01
N ASN A 3 -77.07 -28.58 19.70
CA ASN A 3 -76.83 -27.18 19.35
C ASN A 3 -75.33 -26.80 19.52
N TRP A 4 -74.75 -26.06 18.58
CA TRP A 4 -73.42 -25.45 18.69
C TRP A 4 -73.57 -23.95 18.93
N LYS A 5 -73.47 -23.50 20.18
CA LYS A 5 -73.05 -22.13 20.53
C LYS A 5 -72.25 -22.15 21.83
N ARG A 6 -71.01 -21.65 21.73
CA ARG A 6 -70.16 -20.97 22.73
C ARG A 6 -69.80 -21.73 24.02
N VAL A 7 -68.53 -22.18 24.15
CA VAL A 7 -67.68 -21.94 25.35
C VAL A 7 -66.19 -21.94 24.94
N THR A 8 -65.50 -20.90 25.39
CA THR A 8 -64.08 -20.55 25.36
C THR A 8 -63.17 -21.51 26.14
N SER A 9 -61.95 -21.82 25.67
CA SER A 9 -60.81 -22.22 26.53
C SER A 9 -59.46 -22.08 25.79
N ILE A 10 -58.78 -20.97 26.09
CA ILE A 10 -57.35 -20.84 26.41
C ILE A 10 -56.39 -21.80 25.67
N LEU A 11 -55.70 -21.25 24.66
CA LEU A 11 -54.33 -21.65 24.34
C LEU A 11 -53.56 -20.40 23.92
N ILE A 12 -53.03 -19.71 24.94
CA ILE A 12 -51.92 -18.77 24.81
C ILE A 12 -50.72 -19.61 24.41
N LEU A 13 -50.59 -19.89 23.11
CA LEU A 13 -49.34 -20.39 22.56
C LEU A 13 -48.56 -19.17 22.10
N CYS A 14 -47.57 -18.82 22.91
CA CYS A 14 -46.59 -17.79 22.66
C CYS A 14 -46.00 -17.93 21.25
N VAL A 15 -46.57 -17.19 20.30
CA VAL A 15 -45.81 -16.70 19.14
C VAL A 15 -44.98 -15.52 19.67
N CYS A 16 -44.06 -15.83 20.59
CA CYS A 16 -42.96 -14.95 20.88
C CYS A 16 -42.20 -14.81 19.58
N MET A 17 -42.07 -13.56 19.13
CA MET A 17 -41.06 -13.12 18.18
C MET A 17 -39.70 -13.69 18.58
N MET A 18 -39.36 -14.88 18.08
CA MET A 18 -37.96 -15.25 17.86
C MET A 18 -37.67 -14.93 16.40
N ALA A 19 -37.73 -13.64 16.07
CA ALA A 19 -36.75 -13.14 15.14
C ALA A 19 -35.41 -13.32 15.86
N LEU A 20 -34.74 -14.43 15.57
CA LEU A 20 -33.33 -14.60 15.88
C LEU A 20 -32.62 -13.47 15.15
N TRP A 21 -32.47 -12.34 15.83
CA TRP A 21 -31.49 -11.35 15.45
C TRP A 21 -30.16 -12.04 15.69
N THR A 22 -29.67 -12.75 14.67
CA THR A 22 -28.27 -13.14 14.65
C THR A 22 -27.51 -11.83 14.56
N ALA A 23 -27.13 -11.27 15.72
CA ALA A 23 -26.00 -10.37 15.74
C ALA A 23 -24.87 -11.14 15.05
N PRO A 24 -24.18 -10.57 14.05
CA PRO A 24 -22.98 -11.21 13.55
C PRO A 24 -22.06 -11.39 14.76
N ALA A 25 -21.78 -12.64 15.12
CA ALA A 25 -20.70 -12.93 16.03
C ALA A 25 -19.46 -12.44 15.29
N PHE A 26 -18.92 -11.30 15.70
CA PHE A 26 -17.57 -10.92 15.33
C PHE A 26 -16.69 -12.01 15.93
N ALA A 27 -16.36 -13.02 15.13
CA ALA A 27 -15.35 -13.99 15.47
C ALA A 27 -14.13 -13.18 15.90
N ALA A 28 -13.67 -13.35 17.14
CA ALA A 28 -12.41 -12.78 17.56
C ALA A 28 -11.36 -13.28 16.57
N GLU A 29 -10.93 -12.40 15.68
CA GLU A 29 -10.07 -12.74 14.55
C GLU A 29 -8.77 -13.28 15.15
N ARG A 30 -8.59 -14.59 15.07
CA ARG A 30 -7.43 -15.26 15.67
C ARG A 30 -6.16 -14.62 15.12
N VAL A 31 -5.09 -14.59 15.93
CA VAL A 31 -3.79 -14.09 15.47
C VAL A 31 -3.29 -14.97 14.33
N LEU A 32 -3.16 -14.39 13.12
CA LEU A 32 -2.66 -15.11 11.96
C LEU A 32 -1.13 -15.08 11.95
N GLN A 33 -0.53 -16.24 11.75
CA GLN A 33 0.92 -16.42 11.74
C GLN A 33 1.34 -17.56 10.81
N TYR A 34 2.67 -17.71 10.64
CA TYR A 34 3.26 -18.74 9.80
C TYR A 34 2.65 -20.13 10.05
N GLY A 35 2.30 -20.81 8.96
CA GLY A 35 1.68 -22.13 8.96
C GLY A 35 0.15 -22.11 9.01
N ASN A 36 -0.48 -20.98 9.36
CA ASN A 36 -1.94 -20.87 9.35
C ASN A 36 -2.51 -20.98 7.93
N ARG A 37 -3.76 -21.47 7.86
CA ARG A 37 -4.54 -21.62 6.63
C ARG A 37 -5.98 -21.17 6.85
N GLY A 38 -6.61 -20.63 5.82
CA GLY A 38 -8.03 -20.27 5.84
C GLY A 38 -8.37 -19.06 4.98
N GLU A 39 -9.67 -18.73 4.95
CA GLU A 39 -10.18 -17.53 4.28
C GLU A 39 -9.72 -16.24 4.97
N ASP A 40 -9.48 -16.28 6.28
CA ASP A 40 -8.88 -15.18 7.05
C ASP A 40 -7.45 -14.86 6.59
N VAL A 41 -6.64 -15.91 6.37
CA VAL A 41 -5.30 -15.77 5.78
C VAL A 41 -5.38 -15.22 4.36
N LYS A 42 -6.39 -15.64 3.58
CA LYS A 42 -6.60 -15.15 2.22
C LYS A 42 -6.96 -13.68 2.21
N ALA A 43 -7.85 -13.24 3.11
CA ALA A 43 -8.21 -11.84 3.28
C ALA A 43 -7.01 -10.98 3.67
N LEU A 44 -6.20 -11.43 4.63
CA LEU A 44 -4.92 -10.78 4.98
C LEU A 44 -4.00 -10.65 3.77
N GLN A 45 -3.83 -11.74 2.99
CA GLN A 45 -3.01 -11.73 1.80
C GLN A 45 -3.53 -10.74 0.75
N THR A 46 -4.84 -10.70 0.51
CA THR A 46 -5.47 -9.72 -0.38
C THR A 46 -5.16 -8.29 0.09
N ALA A 47 -5.38 -7.98 1.36
CA ALA A 47 -5.09 -6.65 1.90
C ALA A 47 -3.61 -6.25 1.74
N LEU A 48 -2.68 -7.20 1.91
CA LEU A 48 -1.25 -6.98 1.71
C LEU A 48 -0.88 -6.87 0.22
N ILE A 49 -1.54 -7.59 -0.68
CA ILE A 49 -1.37 -7.48 -2.13
C ILE A 49 -1.82 -6.11 -2.61
N ASP A 50 -3.01 -5.69 -2.19
CA ASP A 50 -3.61 -4.40 -2.56
C ASP A 50 -2.74 -3.22 -2.10
N ARG A 51 -1.97 -3.42 -1.03
CA ARG A 51 -1.01 -2.45 -0.50
C ARG A 51 0.43 -2.62 -1.02
N GLY A 52 0.67 -3.59 -1.90
CA GLY A 52 1.97 -3.85 -2.51
C GLY A 52 2.99 -4.58 -1.63
N TYR A 53 2.61 -4.99 -0.41
CA TYR A 53 3.48 -5.74 0.51
C TYR A 53 3.67 -7.20 0.11
N LEU A 54 2.72 -7.78 -0.63
CA LEU A 54 2.78 -9.15 -1.10
C LEU A 54 2.65 -9.22 -2.62
N ASN A 55 3.73 -9.65 -3.30
CA ASN A 55 3.74 -9.89 -4.74
C ASN A 55 3.55 -11.40 -5.04
N ALA A 56 2.39 -11.93 -4.68
CA ALA A 56 2.01 -13.33 -4.92
C ALA A 56 0.48 -13.50 -4.86
N ASN A 57 -0.05 -14.64 -5.31
CA ASN A 57 -1.47 -14.94 -5.20
C ASN A 57 -1.89 -15.16 -3.73
N ALA A 58 -3.11 -14.72 -3.39
CA ALA A 58 -3.75 -15.03 -2.11
C ALA A 58 -4.17 -16.51 -2.07
N THR A 59 -3.25 -17.37 -1.63
CA THR A 59 -3.44 -18.82 -1.56
C THR A 59 -4.26 -19.29 -0.34
N GLY A 60 -4.44 -18.42 0.66
CA GLY A 60 -5.00 -18.80 1.96
C GLY A 60 -4.02 -19.60 2.82
N TYR A 61 -2.73 -19.70 2.45
CA TYR A 61 -1.68 -20.29 3.27
C TYR A 61 -0.64 -19.25 3.70
N PHE A 62 -0.43 -19.11 5.00
CA PHE A 62 0.51 -18.17 5.58
C PHE A 62 1.92 -18.75 5.53
N GLY A 63 2.56 -18.63 4.37
CA GLY A 63 3.93 -19.06 4.14
C GLY A 63 4.97 -17.96 4.41
N HIS A 64 6.21 -18.20 3.96
CA HIS A 64 7.33 -17.26 4.15
C HIS A 64 7.12 -15.91 3.44
N LEU A 65 6.46 -15.89 2.27
CA LEU A 65 6.15 -14.64 1.56
C LEU A 65 5.16 -13.77 2.34
N THR A 66 4.11 -14.38 2.90
CA THR A 66 3.15 -13.66 3.75
C THR A 66 3.80 -13.18 5.05
N LEU A 67 4.69 -13.98 5.64
CA LEU A 67 5.47 -13.55 6.81
C LEU A 67 6.32 -12.31 6.51
N ALA A 68 7.04 -12.32 5.38
CA ALA A 68 7.83 -11.16 4.96
C ALA A 68 6.93 -9.93 4.72
N ALA A 69 5.80 -10.11 4.03
CA ALA A 69 4.83 -9.05 3.76
C ALA A 69 4.26 -8.44 5.05
N VAL A 70 3.86 -9.26 6.02
CA VAL A 70 3.37 -8.80 7.33
C VAL A 70 4.44 -8.03 8.08
N LYS A 71 5.69 -8.52 8.09
CA LYS A 71 6.79 -7.81 8.75
C LYS A 71 7.09 -6.46 8.12
N ASN A 72 7.11 -6.39 6.79
CA ASN A 72 7.28 -5.14 6.07
C ASN A 72 6.13 -4.17 6.38
N TYR A 73 4.89 -4.65 6.35
CA TYR A 73 3.72 -3.84 6.70
C TYR A 73 3.78 -3.31 8.13
N GLN A 74 4.16 -4.16 9.09
CA GLN A 74 4.32 -3.77 10.48
C GLN A 74 5.41 -2.73 10.67
N GLN A 75 6.56 -2.91 10.01
CA GLN A 75 7.67 -1.96 10.04
C GLN A 75 7.21 -0.58 9.53
N ASP A 76 6.51 -0.57 8.39
CA ASP A 76 6.05 0.65 7.74
C ASP A 76 4.90 1.34 8.48
N SER A 77 4.09 0.56 9.20
CA SER A 77 2.98 1.06 10.02
C SER A 77 3.40 1.43 11.44
N GLY A 78 4.70 1.39 11.77
CA GLY A 78 5.23 1.72 13.10
C GLY A 78 4.78 0.73 14.19
N LEU A 79 4.49 -0.52 13.81
CA LEU A 79 4.06 -1.59 14.71
C LEU A 79 5.24 -2.44 15.18
N VAL A 80 5.00 -3.29 16.17
CA VAL A 80 5.95 -4.34 16.54
C VAL A 80 6.09 -5.32 15.38
N VAL A 81 7.33 -5.53 14.90
CA VAL A 81 7.66 -6.39 13.76
C VAL A 81 7.80 -7.85 14.20
N ASP A 82 6.70 -8.44 14.69
CA ASP A 82 6.67 -9.83 15.15
C ASP A 82 6.26 -10.83 14.05
N GLY A 83 5.84 -10.34 12.88
CA GLY A 83 5.39 -11.16 11.75
C GLY A 83 4.04 -11.83 11.98
N LYS A 84 3.26 -11.37 12.96
CA LYS A 84 1.93 -11.89 13.28
C LYS A 84 0.86 -10.86 12.97
N ALA A 85 -0.17 -11.27 12.25
CA ALA A 85 -1.34 -10.43 12.03
C ALA A 85 -2.33 -10.63 13.19
N GLY A 86 -2.04 -9.96 14.31
CA GLY A 86 -2.95 -9.83 15.45
C GLY A 86 -3.80 -8.55 15.38
N PRO A 87 -4.59 -8.24 16.43
CA PRO A 87 -5.54 -7.12 16.41
C PRO A 87 -4.94 -5.76 16.04
N LYS A 88 -3.69 -5.48 16.41
CA LYS A 88 -3.01 -4.23 16.01
C LYS A 88 -2.67 -4.18 14.52
N THR A 89 -2.15 -5.29 13.98
CA THR A 89 -1.82 -5.40 12.56
C THR A 89 -3.09 -5.36 11.71
N MET A 90 -4.12 -6.13 12.08
CA MET A 90 -5.42 -6.14 11.41
C MET A 90 -6.14 -4.79 11.54
N GLY A 91 -6.07 -4.17 12.71
CA GLY A 91 -6.58 -2.82 12.96
C GLY A 91 -5.93 -1.79 12.06
N ALA A 92 -4.60 -1.79 11.94
CA ALA A 92 -3.89 -0.88 11.03
C ALA A 92 -4.25 -1.14 9.56
N LEU A 93 -4.40 -2.41 9.15
CA LEU A 93 -4.83 -2.76 7.80
C LEU A 93 -6.22 -2.20 7.51
N ASN A 94 -7.17 -2.38 8.43
CA ASN A 94 -8.53 -1.85 8.29
C ASN A 94 -8.62 -0.32 8.42
N GLU A 95 -7.80 0.29 9.30
CA GLU A 95 -7.73 1.74 9.43
C GLU A 95 -7.19 2.36 8.15
N SER A 96 -6.18 1.76 7.53
CA SER A 96 -5.71 2.22 6.22
C SER A 96 -6.77 2.08 5.11
N ASP A 97 -7.75 1.17 5.23
CA ASP A 97 -8.93 1.13 4.33
C ASP A 97 -9.97 2.21 4.68
N SER A 98 -10.17 2.52 5.97
CA SER A 98 -11.14 3.53 6.41
C SER A 98 -10.66 4.98 6.26
N VAL A 99 -9.36 5.23 6.46
CA VAL A 99 -8.70 6.54 6.24
C VAL A 99 -8.65 6.84 4.74
N ALA A 100 -8.54 5.82 3.89
CA ALA A 100 -8.69 5.95 2.44
C ALA A 100 -10.11 6.40 2.02
N ALA A 101 -11.12 6.31 2.91
CA ALA A 101 -12.50 6.69 2.63
C ALA A 101 -12.89 8.10 3.16
N SER A 102 -12.18 8.66 4.15
CA SER A 102 -12.64 9.87 4.87
C SER A 102 -11.85 11.17 4.61
N ALA A 103 -10.67 11.10 4.00
CA ALA A 103 -9.91 12.26 3.54
C ALA A 103 -9.68 12.10 2.04
N GLY A 104 -10.00 13.11 1.22
CA GLY A 104 -9.87 13.08 -0.24
C GLY A 104 -8.43 13.00 -0.78
N ILE A 105 -7.61 12.08 -0.27
CA ILE A 105 -6.32 11.64 -0.79
C ILE A 105 -6.41 10.11 -0.91
N SER A 106 -7.15 9.65 -1.92
CA SER A 106 -7.25 8.23 -2.27
C SER A 106 -6.19 7.89 -3.30
N ASN A 107 -5.00 7.51 -2.83
CA ASN A 107 -4.26 6.35 -3.36
C ASN A 107 -3.03 6.11 -2.45
N GLN A 108 -2.82 4.88 -1.95
CA GLN A 108 -1.55 4.50 -1.33
C GLN A 108 -0.37 4.76 -2.27
N ASP A 109 -0.58 4.68 -3.59
CA ASP A 109 0.40 5.13 -4.57
C ASP A 109 0.72 6.62 -4.42
N LEU A 110 -0.27 7.50 -4.24
CA LEU A 110 -0.03 8.93 -4.01
C LEU A 110 0.70 9.17 -2.70
N TYR A 111 0.39 8.41 -1.66
CA TYR A 111 1.09 8.47 -0.38
C TYR A 111 2.57 8.13 -0.51
N TRP A 112 2.89 6.98 -1.12
CA TRP A 112 4.28 6.56 -1.32
C TRP A 112 5.00 7.42 -2.35
N LEU A 113 4.31 7.87 -3.39
CA LEU A 113 4.85 8.76 -4.42
C LEU A 113 5.22 10.14 -3.83
N ALA A 114 4.36 10.72 -2.99
CA ALA A 114 4.64 11.99 -2.32
C ALA A 114 5.85 11.88 -1.38
N ARG A 115 5.97 10.77 -0.64
CA ARG A 115 7.09 10.52 0.27
C ARG A 115 8.42 10.35 -0.46
N ILE A 116 8.44 9.58 -1.55
CA ILE A 116 9.68 9.42 -2.31
C ILE A 116 10.08 10.74 -3.01
N ILE A 117 9.12 11.50 -3.52
CA ILE A 117 9.37 12.83 -4.08
C ILE A 117 9.93 13.79 -3.01
N GLU A 118 9.37 13.77 -1.80
CA GLU A 118 9.93 14.55 -0.69
C GLU A 118 11.37 14.14 -0.41
N ALA A 119 11.66 12.84 -0.27
CA ALA A 119 12.98 12.39 0.13
C ALA A 119 14.07 12.61 -0.94
N GLU A 120 13.73 12.47 -2.23
CA GLU A 120 14.68 12.60 -3.34
C GLU A 120 14.82 14.04 -3.86
N ALA A 121 13.75 14.84 -3.78
CA ALA A 121 13.66 16.17 -4.39
C ALA A 121 13.25 17.26 -3.39
N LYS A 122 13.58 17.10 -2.11
CA LYS A 122 13.46 18.19 -1.13
C LYS A 122 14.35 19.36 -1.56
N GLY A 123 13.77 20.55 -1.64
CA GLY A 123 14.48 21.77 -2.05
C GLY A 123 14.72 21.93 -3.54
N GLU A 124 14.34 20.95 -4.36
CA GLU A 124 14.33 21.08 -5.82
C GLU A 124 13.07 21.87 -6.27
N PRO A 125 13.11 22.55 -7.44
CA PRO A 125 11.94 23.24 -7.97
C PRO A 125 10.79 22.26 -8.27
N TYR A 126 9.56 22.78 -8.34
CA TYR A 126 8.36 21.97 -8.60
C TYR A 126 8.50 21.03 -9.81
N GLU A 127 9.09 21.49 -10.92
CA GLU A 127 9.35 20.63 -12.09
C GLU A 127 10.24 19.43 -11.74
N GLY A 128 11.28 19.63 -10.92
CA GLY A 128 12.17 18.56 -10.46
C GLY A 128 11.45 17.54 -9.57
N LYS A 129 10.52 17.99 -8.73
CA LYS A 129 9.65 17.12 -7.93
C LYS A 129 8.74 16.26 -8.81
N VAL A 130 8.10 16.86 -9.82
CA VAL A 130 7.27 16.13 -10.80
C VAL A 130 8.13 15.13 -11.58
N ALA A 131 9.36 15.50 -11.94
CA ALA A 131 10.27 14.63 -12.68
C ALA A 131 10.68 13.36 -11.91
N VAL A 132 10.92 13.46 -10.60
CA VAL A 132 11.12 12.26 -9.75
C VAL A 132 9.88 11.38 -9.76
N GLY A 133 8.69 11.98 -9.62
CA GLY A 133 7.42 11.25 -9.71
C GLY A 133 7.24 10.55 -11.05
N ASN A 134 7.61 11.20 -12.16
CA ASN A 134 7.56 10.60 -13.49
C ASN A 134 8.46 9.39 -13.62
N VAL A 135 9.68 9.41 -13.08
CA VAL A 135 10.57 8.23 -13.10
C VAL A 135 9.92 7.03 -12.41
N VAL A 136 9.31 7.24 -11.25
CA VAL A 136 8.58 6.18 -10.53
C VAL A 136 7.42 5.66 -11.39
N MET A 137 6.57 6.54 -11.92
CA MET A 137 5.43 6.13 -12.74
C MET A 137 5.83 5.47 -14.07
N ASN A 138 6.94 5.90 -14.67
CA ASN A 138 7.49 5.29 -15.88
C ASN A 138 7.98 3.87 -15.62
N ARG A 139 8.59 3.62 -14.46
CA ARG A 139 8.97 2.26 -14.02
C ARG A 139 7.73 1.39 -13.83
N VAL A 140 6.73 1.87 -13.09
CA VAL A 140 5.46 1.16 -12.88
C VAL A 140 4.82 0.72 -14.21
N LYS A 141 4.83 1.60 -15.22
CA LYS A 141 4.23 1.36 -16.54
C LYS A 141 5.08 0.52 -17.51
N SER A 142 6.36 0.27 -17.19
CA SER A 142 7.32 -0.26 -18.16
C SER A 142 7.22 -1.78 -18.41
N GLY A 143 6.63 -2.54 -17.49
CA GLY A 143 6.62 -4.01 -17.53
C GLY A 143 7.96 -4.69 -17.19
N ILE A 144 9.06 -3.93 -17.02
CA ILE A 144 10.39 -4.45 -16.63
C ILE A 144 10.76 -4.16 -15.16
N PHE A 145 10.04 -3.23 -14.53
CA PHE A 145 10.10 -2.93 -13.11
C PHE A 145 8.84 -3.46 -12.41
N PRO A 146 8.81 -3.50 -11.07
CA PRO A 146 7.57 -3.76 -10.34
C PRO A 146 6.43 -2.85 -10.83
N ASN A 147 5.21 -3.39 -10.85
CA ASN A 147 4.04 -2.76 -11.44
C ASN A 147 3.17 -1.98 -10.43
N THR A 148 3.74 -1.62 -9.27
CA THR A 148 3.10 -0.79 -8.24
C THR A 148 4.07 0.28 -7.75
N VAL A 149 3.56 1.44 -7.28
CA VAL A 149 4.44 2.51 -6.75
C VAL A 149 5.24 1.98 -5.58
N TYR A 150 4.60 1.28 -4.64
CA TYR A 150 5.28 0.64 -3.52
C TYR A 150 6.39 -0.29 -4.00
N GLY A 151 6.10 -1.19 -4.94
CA GLY A 151 7.07 -2.13 -5.48
C GLY A 151 8.29 -1.43 -6.11
N VAL A 152 8.07 -0.32 -6.81
CA VAL A 152 9.16 0.48 -7.41
C VAL A 152 9.97 1.22 -6.34
N VAL A 153 9.31 1.86 -5.38
CA VAL A 153 9.97 2.64 -4.32
C VAL A 153 10.81 1.74 -3.42
N PHE A 154 10.28 0.57 -3.05
CA PHE A 154 10.94 -0.38 -2.15
C PHE A 154 11.70 -1.51 -2.88
N GLN A 155 11.99 -1.34 -4.17
CA GLN A 155 12.77 -2.32 -4.92
C GLN A 155 14.22 -2.41 -4.39
N TYR A 156 14.74 -3.63 -4.28
CA TYR A 156 16.15 -3.90 -3.98
C TYR A 156 16.83 -4.63 -5.14
N THR A 157 18.10 -4.32 -5.38
CA THR A 157 19.01 -5.12 -6.21
C THR A 157 20.10 -5.69 -5.30
N GLY A 158 20.01 -6.99 -5.01
CA GLY A 158 20.81 -7.60 -3.94
C GLY A 158 20.46 -6.94 -2.60
N SER A 159 21.45 -6.30 -1.96
CA SER A 159 21.28 -5.61 -0.68
C SER A 159 21.18 -4.08 -0.81
N VAL A 160 21.12 -3.55 -2.03
CA VAL A 160 21.09 -2.11 -2.29
C VAL A 160 19.67 -1.69 -2.68
N PRO A 161 19.02 -0.75 -1.99
CA PRO A 161 17.72 -0.24 -2.40
C PRO A 161 17.87 0.61 -3.66
N GLN A 162 16.85 0.59 -4.51
CA GLN A 162 16.77 1.41 -5.70
C GLN A 162 16.69 2.91 -5.36
N PHE A 163 16.08 3.24 -4.21
CA PHE A 163 16.00 4.58 -3.67
C PHE A 163 16.66 4.61 -2.29
N SER A 164 17.71 5.43 -2.14
CA SER A 164 18.48 5.51 -0.89
C SER A 164 17.66 5.90 0.37
N PRO A 165 16.57 6.70 0.27
CA PRO A 165 15.67 7.00 1.39
C PRO A 165 15.06 5.79 2.09
N VAL A 166 14.94 4.66 1.38
CA VAL A 166 14.41 3.42 1.96
C VAL A 166 15.36 2.86 3.02
N ALA A 167 16.67 2.83 2.75
CA ALA A 167 17.65 2.28 3.69
C ALA A 167 17.94 3.23 4.86
N ASN A 168 17.91 4.55 4.65
CA ASN A 168 18.21 5.53 5.70
C ASN A 168 16.96 5.98 6.50
N GLY A 169 15.77 5.47 6.16
CA GLY A 169 14.51 5.75 6.85
C GLY A 169 13.88 7.11 6.56
N THR A 170 14.51 7.97 5.75
CA THR A 170 13.94 9.30 5.42
C THR A 170 12.68 9.21 4.56
N ILE A 171 12.42 8.05 3.94
CA ILE A 171 11.15 7.76 3.25
C ILE A 171 9.93 7.90 4.17
N TYR A 172 10.11 7.76 5.48
CA TYR A 172 9.03 7.86 6.47
C TYR A 172 8.80 9.30 6.99
N ASN A 173 9.50 10.30 6.47
CA ASN A 173 9.22 11.69 6.80
C ASN A 173 7.91 12.20 6.15
N THR A 174 7.20 13.09 6.84
CA THR A 174 5.97 13.69 6.32
C THR A 174 6.28 14.56 5.10
N PRO A 175 5.66 14.31 3.94
CA PRO A 175 5.90 15.10 2.72
C PRO A 175 5.32 16.51 2.85
N GLN A 176 6.00 17.50 2.28
CA GLN A 176 5.48 18.86 2.19
C GLN A 176 4.35 18.94 1.14
N ALA A 177 3.48 19.94 1.26
CA ALA A 177 2.35 20.14 0.36
C ALA A 177 2.77 20.25 -1.12
N GLU A 178 3.96 20.77 -1.40
CA GLU A 178 4.49 20.81 -2.76
C GLU A 178 4.84 19.42 -3.32
N SER A 179 5.41 18.55 -2.50
CA SER A 179 5.72 17.15 -2.88
C SER A 179 4.44 16.34 -3.09
N VAL A 180 3.37 16.61 -2.31
CA VAL A 180 2.04 16.02 -2.52
C VAL A 180 1.44 16.46 -3.87
N ARG A 181 1.44 17.77 -4.17
CA ARG A 181 0.95 18.28 -5.46
C ARG A 181 1.74 17.73 -6.65
N ALA A 182 3.05 17.57 -6.51
CA ALA A 182 3.88 16.97 -7.54
C ALA A 182 3.57 15.47 -7.75
N ALA A 183 3.26 14.74 -6.68
CA ALA A 183 2.78 13.36 -6.76
C ALA A 183 1.45 13.26 -7.50
N GLU A 184 0.48 14.11 -7.15
CA GLU A 184 -0.82 14.20 -7.83
C GLU A 184 -0.65 14.49 -9.32
N ALA A 185 0.22 15.44 -9.68
CA ALA A 185 0.51 15.76 -11.08
C ALA A 185 1.12 14.56 -11.84
N ALA A 186 2.16 13.93 -11.28
CA ALA A 186 2.82 12.79 -11.91
C ALA A 186 1.89 11.58 -12.03
N TYR A 187 1.11 11.28 -10.99
CA TYR A 187 0.14 10.19 -10.97
C TYR A 187 -1.00 10.45 -11.98
N GLY A 188 -1.47 11.69 -12.07
CA GLY A 188 -2.45 12.17 -13.05
C GLY A 188 -1.92 12.23 -14.50
N GLY A 189 -0.65 11.89 -14.73
CA GLY A 189 -0.07 11.74 -16.06
C GLY A 189 0.68 12.96 -16.60
N VAL A 190 0.86 14.02 -15.82
CA VAL A 190 1.77 15.12 -16.19
C VAL A 190 3.17 14.55 -16.37
N SER A 191 3.78 14.77 -17.53
CA SER A 191 5.14 14.31 -17.83
C SER A 191 6.04 15.46 -18.23
N VAL A 192 7.15 15.62 -17.52
CA VAL A 192 8.20 16.63 -17.79
C VAL A 192 9.52 16.00 -18.22
N VAL A 193 9.67 14.69 -18.06
CA VAL A 193 10.88 13.92 -18.43
C VAL A 193 10.61 12.77 -19.43
N GLY A 194 9.46 12.77 -20.09
CA GLY A 194 9.10 11.74 -21.07
C GLY A 194 9.08 10.34 -20.42
N ASP A 195 9.82 9.40 -21.00
CA ASP A 195 9.93 7.99 -20.61
C ASP A 195 11.19 7.66 -19.78
N CYS A 196 11.85 8.68 -19.22
CA CYS A 196 13.03 8.49 -18.35
C CYS A 196 12.72 7.54 -17.19
N LYS A 197 13.62 6.59 -16.94
CA LYS A 197 13.51 5.59 -15.84
C LYS A 197 14.64 5.72 -14.82
N TYR A 198 15.56 6.65 -15.03
CA TYR A 198 16.72 6.83 -14.17
C TYR A 198 17.00 8.32 -13.97
N PHE A 199 17.47 8.65 -12.78
CA PHE A 199 18.07 9.95 -12.50
C PHE A 199 19.17 9.79 -11.44
N PHE A 200 20.07 10.76 -11.37
CA PHE A 200 20.99 10.92 -10.26
C PHE A 200 21.45 12.38 -10.17
N ASN A 201 22.03 12.75 -9.04
CA ASN A 201 22.66 14.07 -8.86
C ASN A 201 24.16 13.97 -9.18
N PRO A 202 24.65 14.56 -10.30
CA PRO A 202 26.06 14.45 -10.71
C PRO A 202 27.05 15.07 -9.72
N SER A 203 26.61 16.01 -8.88
CA SER A 203 27.44 16.60 -7.83
C SER A 203 27.58 15.70 -6.61
N LYS A 204 26.71 14.70 -6.44
CA LYS A 204 26.74 13.75 -5.31
C LYS A 204 27.24 12.37 -5.70
N ALA A 205 27.07 11.95 -6.94
CA ALA A 205 27.49 10.64 -7.42
C ALA A 205 27.88 10.69 -8.91
N LYS A 206 28.80 9.81 -9.31
CA LYS A 206 29.22 9.72 -10.73
C LYS A 206 28.16 9.09 -11.64
N GLY A 207 27.24 8.29 -11.09
CA GLY A 207 26.22 7.60 -11.88
C GLY A 207 26.81 6.68 -12.96
N THR A 208 28.01 6.13 -12.75
CA THR A 208 28.82 5.46 -13.80
C THR A 208 28.03 4.45 -14.63
N TRP A 209 27.20 3.62 -13.99
CA TRP A 209 26.38 2.67 -14.72
C TRP A 209 25.33 3.36 -15.61
N ILE A 210 24.59 4.34 -15.07
CA ILE A 210 23.57 5.11 -15.81
C ILE A 210 24.22 5.82 -17.01
N VAL A 211 25.35 6.47 -16.79
CA VAL A 211 26.08 7.21 -17.85
C VAL A 211 26.55 6.29 -18.97
N ASN A 212 26.97 5.06 -18.64
CA ASN A 212 27.51 4.12 -19.63
C ASN A 212 26.44 3.26 -20.32
N ASN A 213 25.25 3.11 -19.74
CA ASN A 213 24.24 2.15 -20.20
C ASN A 213 22.89 2.79 -20.58
N CYS A 214 22.68 4.06 -20.22
CA CYS A 214 21.41 4.76 -20.47
C CYS A 214 21.65 6.01 -21.32
N SER A 215 20.61 6.47 -22.02
CA SER A 215 20.71 7.66 -22.86
C SER A 215 20.34 8.92 -22.07
N PHE A 216 21.25 9.90 -22.00
CA PHE A 216 20.97 11.19 -21.37
C PHE A 216 19.80 11.89 -22.06
N TYR A 217 18.89 12.45 -21.26
CA TYR A 217 17.74 13.20 -21.75
C TYR A 217 17.87 14.69 -21.46
N LYS A 218 17.81 15.10 -20.18
CA LYS A 218 17.97 16.49 -19.76
C LYS A 218 18.38 16.63 -18.29
N MET A 219 18.84 17.82 -17.93
CA MET A 219 18.99 18.25 -16.54
C MET A 219 17.72 18.98 -16.07
N ILE A 220 17.27 18.72 -14.86
CA ILE A 220 16.36 19.62 -14.12
C ILE A 220 17.03 19.91 -12.79
N ALA A 221 17.38 21.17 -12.58
CA ALA A 221 18.16 21.61 -11.44
C ALA A 221 19.38 20.70 -11.20
N ASN A 222 19.49 20.00 -10.07
CA ASN A 222 20.66 19.19 -9.77
C ASN A 222 20.58 17.73 -10.27
N HIS A 223 19.48 17.34 -10.91
CA HIS A 223 19.27 15.96 -11.35
C HIS A 223 19.43 15.81 -12.87
N ALA A 224 20.23 14.82 -13.26
CA ALA A 224 20.38 14.36 -14.63
C ALA A 224 19.42 13.18 -14.87
N PHE A 225 18.57 13.27 -15.90
CA PHE A 225 17.56 12.25 -16.22
C PHE A 225 17.96 11.46 -17.47
N TYR A 226 17.68 10.15 -17.45
CA TYR A 226 18.09 9.20 -18.48
C TYR A 226 16.97 8.20 -18.83
N ARG A 227 16.98 7.75 -20.10
CA ARG A 227 16.12 6.70 -20.66
C ARG A 227 16.73 5.32 -20.56
#